data_AF-X8HYL7-F1
#
_entry.id   AF-X8HYL7-F1
#
_cell.length_a   1.000
_cell.length_b   1.000
_cell.length_c   1.000
_cell.angle_alpha   90.00
_cell.angle_beta   90.00
_cell.angle_gamma   90.00
#
_symmetry.space_group_name_H-M   'P 1'
#
loop_
_entity.id
_entity.type
_entity.pdbx_description
1 polymer ?
#
loop_
_entity_poly.entity_id
_entity_poly.type
_entity_poly.pdbx_seq_one_letter_code
_entity_poly.pdbx_strand_id
1 'polypeptide(L)'
;MANYVLTLALKTELWQEHILEKRLNIARMIYNSCLSEILKRHRKMIISYEYKEISNLDKKEQSKRYKELDKKYSISKFELNKYVKPMTQRFKKNIGSQMGQELAERAFATYEKFKYGKAKKVYFKSYGNFYSVREKGNITGFRFFKEDCCISWLGLKIPVIIKNNDKYAQSCFL
;
A
#
# COMPACT_ATOMS: atom_id res chain seq x y z
N MET A 1 5.74 16.36 -17.23
CA MET A 1 6.80 16.40 -16.20
C MET A 1 7.40 14.99 -16.14
N ALA A 2 8.70 14.83 -16.40
CA ALA A 2 9.34 13.52 -16.36
C ALA A 2 9.61 13.12 -14.92
N ASN A 3 9.29 11.88 -14.56
CA ASN A 3 9.60 11.31 -13.25
C ASN A 3 10.84 10.44 -13.38
N TYR A 4 11.83 10.69 -12.54
CA TYR A 4 13.08 9.94 -12.48
C TYR A 4 13.09 9.05 -11.24
N VAL A 5 13.61 7.84 -11.35
CA VAL A 5 13.71 6.87 -10.25
C VAL A 5 15.18 6.53 -10.04
N LEU A 6 15.64 6.64 -8.80
CA LEU A 6 16.97 6.20 -8.38
C LEU A 6 16.83 4.99 -7.46
N THR A 7 17.57 3.93 -7.75
CA THR A 7 17.61 2.71 -6.94
C THR A 7 19.00 2.56 -6.35
N LEU A 8 19.09 2.54 -5.01
CA LEU A 8 20.35 2.43 -4.29
C LEU A 8 20.36 1.14 -3.48
N ALA A 9 21.49 0.43 -3.52
CA ALA A 9 21.67 -0.75 -2.70
C ALA A 9 21.86 -0.34 -1.23
N LEU A 10 21.31 -1.10 -0.30
CA LEU A 10 21.54 -0.91 1.13
C LEU A 10 22.81 -1.66 1.55
N LYS A 11 23.62 -1.05 2.40
CA LYS A 11 24.73 -1.72 3.08
C LYS A 11 24.21 -2.29 4.40
N THR A 12 23.74 -3.54 4.36
CA THR A 12 23.08 -4.21 5.49
C THR A 12 24.01 -5.13 6.27
N GLU A 13 23.71 -5.27 7.56
CA GLU A 13 24.16 -6.37 8.41
C GLU A 13 23.01 -7.38 8.60
N LEU A 14 23.32 -8.65 8.91
CA LEU A 14 22.33 -9.73 9.01
C LEU A 14 21.18 -9.41 9.98
N TRP A 15 21.47 -8.78 11.12
CA TRP A 15 20.42 -8.38 12.08
C TRP A 15 19.50 -7.30 11.53
N GLN A 16 19.99 -6.41 10.66
CA GLN A 16 19.17 -5.39 9.99
C GLN A 16 18.24 -6.05 8.96
N GLU A 17 18.74 -7.04 8.23
CA GLU A 17 17.95 -7.82 7.28
C GLU A 17 16.79 -8.55 7.97
N HIS A 18 17.04 -9.18 9.13
CA HIS A 18 15.98 -9.79 9.93
C HIS A 18 14.90 -8.77 10.36
N ILE A 19 15.30 -7.53 10.70
CA ILE A 19 14.34 -6.47 11.04
C ILE A 19 13.55 -6.03 9.79
N LEU A 20 14.22 -5.88 8.64
CA LEU A 20 13.57 -5.52 7.37
C LEU A 20 12.57 -6.60 6.96
N GLU A 21 12.95 -7.88 6.99
CA GLU A 21 12.07 -9.01 6.67
C GLU A 21 10.85 -9.02 7.58
N LYS A 22 11.04 -8.86 8.89
CA LYS A 22 9.94 -8.77 9.86
C LYS A 22 8.98 -7.62 9.51
N ARG A 23 9.50 -6.43 9.21
CA ARG A 23 8.67 -5.26 8.86
C ARG A 23 7.94 -5.46 7.55
N LEU A 24 8.61 -5.98 6.52
CA LEU A 24 8.01 -6.26 5.23
C LEU A 24 6.93 -7.35 5.32
N ASN A 25 7.14 -8.39 6.14
CA ASN A 25 6.12 -9.40 6.39
C ASN A 25 4.89 -8.81 7.12
N ILE A 26 5.08 -7.91 8.09
CA ILE A 26 3.97 -7.18 8.72
C ILE A 26 3.23 -6.32 7.67
N ALA A 27 3.95 -5.60 6.82
CA ALA A 27 3.34 -4.81 5.74
C ALA A 27 2.51 -5.68 4.78
N ARG A 28 3.03 -6.85 4.41
CA ARG A 28 2.32 -7.87 3.62
C ARG A 28 1.03 -8.32 4.30
N MET A 29 1.08 -8.63 5.60
CA MET A 29 -0.11 -9.03 6.37
C MET A 29 -1.15 -7.92 6.38
N ILE A 30 -0.74 -6.67 6.62
CA ILE A 30 -1.64 -5.52 6.60
C ILE A 30 -2.29 -5.35 5.23
N TYR A 31 -1.51 -5.39 4.14
CA TYR A 31 -2.02 -5.30 2.77
C TYR A 31 -3.04 -6.41 2.47
N ASN A 32 -2.69 -7.67 2.77
CA ASN A 32 -3.57 -8.82 2.52
C ASN A 32 -4.86 -8.74 3.35
N SER A 33 -4.79 -8.29 4.60
CA SER A 33 -5.97 -8.09 5.44
C SER A 33 -6.89 -7.03 4.84
N CYS A 34 -6.35 -5.90 4.39
CA CYS A 34 -7.14 -4.85 3.72
C CYS A 34 -7.76 -5.37 2.41
N LEU A 35 -6.99 -6.10 1.61
CA LEU A 35 -7.46 -6.69 0.35
C LEU A 35 -8.56 -7.72 0.59
N SER A 36 -8.41 -8.57 1.61
CA SER A 36 -9.41 -9.57 1.99
C SER A 36 -10.70 -8.90 2.46
N GLU A 37 -10.58 -7.87 3.30
CA GLU A 37 -11.72 -7.12 3.82
C GLU A 37 -12.53 -6.45 2.71
N ILE A 38 -11.89 -5.72 1.79
CA ILE A 38 -12.59 -5.04 0.71
C ILE A 38 -13.26 -6.03 -0.26
N LEU A 39 -12.61 -7.17 -0.54
CA LEU A 39 -13.20 -8.24 -1.35
C LEU A 39 -14.41 -8.90 -0.66
N LYS A 40 -14.37 -9.08 0.66
CA LYS A 40 -15.52 -9.57 1.44
C LYS A 40 -16.71 -8.60 1.38
N ARG A 41 -16.46 -7.31 1.57
CA ARG A 41 -17.49 -6.26 1.46
C ARG A 41 -18.12 -6.24 0.06
N HIS A 42 -17.28 -6.28 -0.97
CA HIS A 42 -17.73 -6.35 -2.36
C HIS A 42 -18.55 -7.61 -2.64
N ARG A 43 -18.10 -8.79 -2.19
CA ARG A 43 -18.83 -10.05 -2.37
C ARG A 43 -20.22 -9.99 -1.71
N LYS A 44 -20.33 -9.40 -0.52
CA LYS A 44 -21.62 -9.18 0.15
C LYS A 44 -22.53 -8.24 -0.64
N MET A 45 -21.96 -7.20 -1.24
CA MET A 45 -22.69 -6.25 -2.09
C MET A 45 -23.25 -6.94 -3.35
N ILE A 46 -22.43 -7.67 -4.11
CA ILE A 46 -22.87 -8.25 -5.40
C ILE A 46 -23.94 -9.35 -5.24
N ILE A 47 -23.98 -10.03 -4.09
CA ILE A 47 -24.96 -11.09 -3.81
C ILE A 47 -26.31 -10.50 -3.41
N SER A 48 -26.34 -9.23 -2.94
CA SER A 48 -27.56 -8.61 -2.45
C SER A 48 -28.61 -8.44 -3.55
N TYR A 49 -29.88 -8.52 -3.15
CA TYR A 49 -31.00 -8.30 -4.08
C TYR A 49 -30.92 -6.90 -4.71
N GLU A 50 -30.58 -5.90 -3.92
CA GLU A 50 -30.49 -4.50 -4.35
C GLU A 50 -29.46 -4.31 -5.46
N TYR A 51 -28.35 -5.06 -5.45
CA TYR A 51 -27.36 -4.99 -6.51
C TYR A 51 -27.87 -5.60 -7.82
N LYS A 52 -28.64 -6.69 -7.74
CA LYS A 52 -29.21 -7.38 -8.91
C LYS A 52 -30.26 -6.54 -9.61
N GLU A 53 -31.08 -5.82 -8.86
CA GLU A 53 -32.12 -4.93 -9.43
C GLU A 53 -31.55 -3.74 -10.20
N ILE A 54 -30.29 -3.36 -9.98
CA ILE A 54 -29.69 -2.21 -10.65
C ILE A 54 -29.63 -2.40 -12.17
N SER A 55 -29.49 -3.62 -12.69
CA SER A 55 -29.39 -3.86 -14.13
C SER A 55 -30.61 -3.39 -14.92
N ASN A 56 -31.77 -3.25 -14.26
CA ASN A 56 -33.04 -2.88 -14.89
C ASN A 56 -33.24 -1.35 -14.99
N LEU A 57 -32.33 -0.56 -14.41
CA LEU A 57 -32.42 0.90 -14.35
C LEU A 57 -31.71 1.58 -15.53
N ASP A 58 -32.01 2.86 -15.78
CA ASP A 58 -31.23 3.69 -16.70
C ASP A 58 -29.77 3.86 -16.22
N LYS A 59 -28.82 4.04 -17.14
CA LYS A 59 -27.38 4.21 -16.84
C LYS A 59 -27.08 5.31 -15.80
N LYS A 60 -27.82 6.41 -15.82
CA LYS A 60 -27.63 7.53 -14.86
C LYS A 60 -28.07 7.10 -13.46
N GLU A 61 -29.23 6.47 -13.34
CA GLU A 61 -29.72 5.94 -12.06
C GLU A 61 -28.86 4.75 -11.57
N GLN A 62 -28.39 3.87 -12.45
CA GLN A 62 -27.44 2.80 -12.11
C GLN A 62 -26.20 3.35 -11.41
N SER A 63 -25.59 4.38 -12.00
CA SER A 63 -24.39 5.01 -11.46
C SER A 63 -24.61 5.60 -10.07
N LYS A 64 -25.81 6.15 -9.81
CA LYS A 64 -26.20 6.67 -8.51
C LYS A 64 -26.38 5.55 -7.49
N ARG A 65 -27.14 4.50 -7.84
CA ARG A 65 -27.38 3.34 -6.98
C ARG A 65 -26.10 2.58 -6.62
N TYR A 66 -25.17 2.42 -7.56
CA TYR A 66 -23.88 1.81 -7.25
C TYR A 66 -23.07 2.62 -6.22
N LYS A 67 -23.09 3.96 -6.29
CA LYS A 67 -22.44 4.82 -5.29
C LYS A 67 -23.11 4.71 -3.92
N GLU A 68 -24.43 4.57 -3.88
CA GLU A 68 -25.19 4.35 -2.64
C GLU A 68 -24.85 2.99 -2.02
N LEU A 69 -24.76 1.93 -2.82
CA LEU A 69 -24.33 0.61 -2.36
C LEU A 69 -22.88 0.64 -1.86
N ASP A 70 -21.96 1.30 -2.57
CA ASP A 70 -20.58 1.45 -2.10
C ASP A 70 -20.53 2.10 -0.71
N LYS A 71 -21.37 3.12 -0.45
CA LYS A 71 -21.50 3.72 0.89
C LYS A 71 -22.08 2.73 1.90
N LYS A 72 -23.19 2.06 1.56
CA LYS A 72 -23.89 1.08 2.42
C LYS A 72 -22.98 -0.06 2.86
N TYR A 73 -22.15 -0.58 1.97
CA TYR A 73 -21.21 -1.68 2.24
C TYR A 73 -19.83 -1.21 2.69
N SER A 74 -19.66 0.09 2.96
CA SER A 74 -18.39 0.69 3.39
C SER A 74 -17.22 0.39 2.44
N ILE A 75 -17.49 0.44 1.14
CA ILE A 75 -16.54 0.25 0.05
C ILE A 75 -16.01 1.62 -0.36
N SER A 76 -15.01 2.10 0.37
CA SER A 76 -14.25 3.29 -0.03
C SER A 76 -12.84 3.24 0.52
N LYS A 77 -11.95 4.00 -0.11
CA LYS A 77 -10.59 4.24 0.38
C LYS A 77 -10.58 4.74 1.82
N PHE A 78 -11.50 5.64 2.18
CA PHE A 78 -11.62 6.19 3.52
C PHE A 78 -11.99 5.12 4.56
N GLU A 79 -12.99 4.28 4.26
CA GLU A 79 -13.42 3.21 5.17
C GLU A 79 -12.33 2.13 5.33
N LEU A 80 -11.54 1.87 4.28
CA LEU A 80 -10.41 0.95 4.39
C LEU A 80 -9.26 1.54 5.21
N ASN A 81 -9.03 2.85 5.12
CA ASN A 81 -8.08 3.56 5.99
C ASN A 81 -8.51 3.54 7.46
N LYS A 82 -9.81 3.62 7.77
CA LYS A 82 -10.31 3.41 9.13
C LYS A 82 -10.05 1.98 9.61
N TYR A 83 -10.33 1.00 8.76
CA TYR A 83 -10.13 -0.42 9.06
C TYR A 83 -8.66 -0.75 9.38
N VAL A 84 -7.71 -0.16 8.64
CA VAL A 84 -6.28 -0.45 8.84
C VAL A 84 -5.69 0.22 10.09
N LYS A 85 -6.28 1.34 10.54
CA LYS A 85 -5.79 2.14 11.68
C LYS A 85 -5.47 1.30 12.93
N PRO A 86 -6.37 0.48 13.50
CA PRO A 86 -6.04 -0.34 14.68
C PRO A 86 -4.90 -1.34 14.43
N MET A 87 -4.80 -1.90 13.22
CA MET A 87 -3.68 -2.80 12.87
C MET A 87 -2.34 -2.06 12.91
N THR A 88 -2.30 -0.85 12.36
CA THR A 88 -1.08 -0.05 12.34
C THR A 88 -0.66 0.37 13.75
N GLN A 89 -1.62 0.66 14.64
CA GLN A 89 -1.33 0.98 16.04
C GLN A 89 -0.71 -0.20 16.78
N ARG A 90 -1.21 -1.42 16.54
CA ARG A 90 -0.62 -2.66 17.07
C ARG A 90 0.83 -2.84 16.61
N PHE A 91 1.14 -2.45 15.38
CA PHE A 91 2.47 -2.61 14.78
C PHE A 91 3.28 -1.30 14.69
N LYS A 92 3.01 -0.31 15.55
CA LYS A 92 3.62 1.03 15.46
C LYS A 92 5.16 1.06 15.53
N LYS A 93 5.78 0.03 16.10
CA LYS A 93 7.24 -0.14 16.15
C LYS A 93 7.84 -0.64 14.81
N ASN A 94 7.01 -1.14 13.91
CA ASN A 94 7.40 -1.79 12.66
C ASN A 94 6.89 -1.05 11.42
N ILE A 95 5.69 -0.48 11.49
CA ILE A 95 5.01 0.19 10.38
C ILE A 95 4.55 1.58 10.83
N GLY A 96 4.92 2.60 10.06
CA GLY A 96 4.46 3.98 10.26
C GLY A 96 2.95 4.09 9.98
N SER A 97 2.30 5.04 10.64
CA SER A 97 0.85 5.25 10.47
C SER A 97 0.49 5.61 9.03
N GLN A 98 1.28 6.47 8.39
CA GLN A 98 1.11 6.88 6.99
C GLN A 98 1.41 5.73 6.03
N MET A 99 2.49 4.97 6.24
CA MET A 99 2.78 3.74 5.50
C MET A 99 1.63 2.72 5.59
N GLY A 100 1.01 2.57 6.74
CA GLY A 100 -0.17 1.72 6.92
C GLY A 100 -1.36 2.14 6.07
N GLN A 101 -1.60 3.45 5.95
CA GLN A 101 -2.62 3.99 5.03
C GLN A 101 -2.24 3.71 3.57
N GLU A 102 -0.98 3.91 3.17
CA GLU A 102 -0.53 3.58 1.81
C GLU A 102 -0.76 2.10 1.46
N LEU A 103 -0.56 1.19 2.41
CA LEU A 103 -0.85 -0.24 2.22
C LEU A 103 -2.35 -0.49 1.97
N ALA A 104 -3.23 0.17 2.74
CA ALA A 104 -4.66 0.09 2.54
C ALA A 104 -5.07 0.68 1.18
N GLU A 105 -4.50 1.83 0.80
CA GLU A 105 -4.76 2.48 -0.47
C GLU A 105 -4.29 1.64 -1.66
N ARG A 106 -3.13 0.99 -1.55
CA ARG A 106 -2.62 0.04 -2.54
C ARG A 106 -3.55 -1.18 -2.67
N ALA A 107 -4.11 -1.66 -1.57
CA ALA A 107 -5.09 -2.75 -1.58
C ALA A 107 -6.39 -2.30 -2.26
N PHE A 108 -6.88 -1.10 -1.96
CA PHE A 108 -8.06 -0.51 -2.59
C PHE A 108 -7.87 -0.33 -4.11
N ALA A 109 -6.72 0.20 -4.55
CA ALA A 109 -6.42 0.35 -5.97
C ALA A 109 -6.36 -1.01 -6.70
N THR A 110 -5.91 -2.07 -6.02
CA THR A 110 -5.94 -3.44 -6.55
C THR A 110 -7.39 -3.91 -6.72
N TYR A 111 -8.22 -3.67 -5.72
CA TYR A 111 -9.66 -3.94 -5.77
C TYR A 111 -10.37 -3.15 -6.88
N GLU A 112 -10.09 -1.86 -7.04
CA GLU A 112 -10.72 -1.03 -8.09
C GLU A 112 -10.42 -1.56 -9.49
N LYS A 113 -9.18 -1.98 -9.75
CA LYS A 113 -8.83 -2.61 -11.03
C LYS A 113 -9.69 -3.85 -11.29
N PHE A 114 -9.94 -4.65 -10.27
CA PHE A 114 -10.81 -5.82 -10.38
C PHE A 114 -12.29 -5.43 -10.58
N LYS A 115 -12.82 -4.54 -9.74
CA LYS A 115 -14.21 -4.06 -9.80
C LYS A 115 -14.57 -3.49 -11.17
N TYR A 116 -13.67 -2.72 -11.77
CA TYR A 116 -13.90 -2.05 -13.06
C TYR A 116 -13.41 -2.88 -14.26
N GLY A 117 -13.16 -4.18 -14.10
CA GLY A 117 -12.79 -5.07 -15.22
C GLY A 117 -11.41 -4.83 -15.82
N LYS A 118 -10.57 -3.96 -15.23
CA LYS A 118 -9.19 -3.70 -15.65
C LYS A 118 -8.23 -4.85 -15.26
N ALA A 119 -8.65 -5.73 -14.37
CA ALA A 119 -7.92 -6.94 -13.97
C ALA A 119 -8.89 -8.13 -13.86
N LYS A 120 -8.49 -9.28 -14.43
CA LYS A 120 -9.30 -10.51 -14.40
C LYS A 120 -9.37 -11.15 -13.01
N LYS A 121 -8.28 -11.06 -12.23
CA LYS A 121 -8.14 -11.73 -10.93
C LYS A 121 -7.25 -10.92 -10.00
N VAL A 122 -7.51 -11.06 -8.70
CA VAL A 122 -6.73 -10.48 -7.61
C VAL A 122 -5.94 -11.59 -6.92
N TYR A 123 -4.68 -11.31 -6.59
CA TYR A 123 -3.80 -12.24 -5.87
C TYR A 123 -3.33 -11.60 -4.56
N PHE A 124 -3.40 -12.39 -3.49
CA PHE A 124 -2.77 -12.05 -2.23
C PHE A 124 -1.25 -12.17 -2.33
N LYS A 125 -0.54 -11.43 -1.48
CA LYS A 125 0.91 -11.45 -1.43
C LYS A 125 1.38 -12.61 -0.56
N SER A 126 2.11 -13.55 -1.15
CA SER A 126 2.71 -14.68 -0.44
C SER A 126 3.86 -14.21 0.45
N TYR A 127 4.23 -15.04 1.44
CA TYR A 127 5.46 -14.83 2.21
C TYR A 127 6.66 -14.74 1.26
N GLY A 128 7.68 -13.96 1.64
CA GLY A 128 8.82 -13.66 0.78
C GLY A 128 8.52 -12.62 -0.31
N ASN A 129 7.38 -12.70 -1.01
CA ASN A 129 7.12 -11.91 -2.22
C ASN A 129 6.55 -10.49 -2.00
N PHE A 130 6.94 -9.80 -0.92
CA PHE A 130 6.50 -8.43 -0.62
C PHE A 130 7.68 -7.51 -0.33
N TYR A 131 8.21 -6.89 -1.39
CA TYR A 131 9.49 -6.18 -1.35
C TYR A 131 9.38 -4.65 -1.35
N SER A 132 8.18 -4.08 -1.40
CA SER A 132 8.04 -2.62 -1.51
C SER A 132 7.00 -2.03 -0.56
N VAL A 133 7.48 -1.07 0.22
CA VAL A 133 6.69 -0.17 1.05
C VAL A 133 7.07 1.26 0.70
N ARG A 134 6.15 2.18 0.96
CA ARG A 134 6.39 3.61 0.79
C ARG A 134 5.73 4.37 1.91
N GLU A 135 6.31 5.52 2.22
CA GLU A 135 5.64 6.53 3.01
C GLU A 135 4.85 7.51 2.12
N LYS A 136 3.90 8.23 2.72
CA LYS A 136 3.12 9.28 2.02
C LYS A 136 3.91 10.54 1.74
N GLY A 137 4.86 10.83 2.62
CA GLY A 137 5.71 12.01 2.54
C GLY A 137 7.08 11.72 3.14
N ASN A 138 7.96 12.71 3.07
CA ASN A 138 9.34 12.57 3.52
C ASN A 138 9.57 13.05 4.98
N ILE A 139 8.51 13.23 5.77
CA ILE A 139 8.60 13.88 7.08
C ILE A 139 8.80 12.86 8.20
N THR A 140 8.11 11.70 8.15
CA THR A 140 8.08 10.74 9.26
C THR A 140 8.19 9.30 8.77
N GLY A 141 8.52 8.37 9.67
CA GLY A 141 8.46 6.93 9.41
C GLY A 141 9.67 6.40 8.63
N PHE A 142 9.64 6.51 7.30
CA PHE A 142 10.62 5.99 6.35
C PHE A 142 11.18 7.14 5.50
N ARG A 143 12.47 7.44 5.68
CA ARG A 143 13.13 8.60 5.08
C ARG A 143 14.50 8.25 4.54
N PHE A 144 14.96 9.04 3.59
CA PHE A 144 16.33 9.03 3.11
C PHE A 144 17.00 10.34 3.52
N PHE A 145 18.16 10.24 4.17
CA PHE A 145 18.99 11.36 4.61
C PHE A 145 20.19 11.49 3.68
N LYS A 146 20.26 12.61 2.95
CA LYS A 146 21.27 12.85 1.92
C LYS A 146 22.65 13.06 2.54
N GLU A 147 22.70 13.78 3.64
CA GLU A 147 23.92 14.16 4.38
C GLU A 147 24.63 12.92 4.92
N ASP A 148 23.85 11.99 5.49
CA ASP A 148 24.35 10.74 6.06
C ASP A 148 24.44 9.60 5.03
N CYS A 149 23.96 9.83 3.80
CA CYS A 149 23.75 8.79 2.77
C CYS A 149 23.12 7.52 3.36
N CYS A 150 22.02 7.66 4.11
CA CYS A 150 21.38 6.55 4.78
C CYS A 150 19.86 6.62 4.73
N ILE A 151 19.21 5.47 4.76
CA ILE A 151 17.78 5.41 5.07
C ILE A 151 17.58 5.35 6.58
N SER A 152 16.47 5.91 7.04
CA SER A 152 15.97 5.75 8.40
C SER A 152 14.54 5.26 8.36
N TRP A 153 14.30 4.12 8.98
CA TRP A 153 12.98 3.55 9.15
C TRP A 153 12.67 3.32 10.62
N LEU A 154 11.82 4.16 11.23
CA LEU A 154 11.41 4.02 12.65
C LEU A 154 12.60 3.69 13.58
N GLY A 155 13.67 4.50 13.52
CA GLY A 155 14.89 4.35 14.31
C GLY A 155 15.95 3.40 13.73
N LEU A 156 15.60 2.54 12.75
CA LEU A 156 16.58 1.72 12.03
C LEU A 156 17.29 2.57 10.98
N LYS A 157 18.58 2.87 11.18
CA LYS A 157 19.42 3.53 10.18
C LYS A 157 20.22 2.50 9.38
N ILE A 158 20.22 2.60 8.06
CA ILE A 158 20.98 1.73 7.16
C ILE A 158 21.65 2.58 6.08
N PRO A 159 22.99 2.55 5.95
CA PRO A 159 23.68 3.27 4.88
C PRO A 159 23.29 2.75 3.50
N VAL A 160 23.33 3.63 2.50
CA VAL A 160 23.18 3.25 1.09
C VAL A 160 24.55 3.20 0.41
N ILE A 161 24.66 2.38 -0.63
CA ILE A 161 25.87 2.23 -1.43
C ILE A 161 25.71 3.12 -2.66
N ILE A 162 26.55 4.15 -2.78
CA ILE A 162 26.66 5.00 -3.97
C ILE A 162 28.03 4.72 -4.58
N LYS A 163 28.06 4.24 -5.82
CA LYS A 163 29.32 3.99 -6.52
C LYS A 163 29.82 5.29 -7.16
N ASN A 164 31.12 5.54 -7.09
CA ASN A 164 31.73 6.74 -7.69
C ASN A 164 31.56 6.79 -9.22
N ASN A 165 31.44 5.63 -9.87
CA ASN A 165 31.23 5.54 -11.32
C ASN A 165 29.75 5.58 -11.75
N ASP A 166 28.80 5.61 -10.81
CA ASP A 166 27.37 5.75 -11.11
C ASP A 166 27.02 7.22 -11.37
N LYS A 167 27.25 7.67 -12.60
CA LYS A 167 27.02 9.07 -13.01
C LYS A 167 25.60 9.54 -12.71
N TYR A 168 24.60 8.66 -12.85
CA TYR A 168 23.21 9.01 -12.60
C TYR A 168 22.95 9.23 -11.11
N ALA A 169 23.38 8.30 -10.24
CA ALA A 169 23.30 8.51 -8.80
C ALA A 169 24.03 9.80 -8.40
N GLN A 170 25.28 9.99 -8.84
CA GLN A 170 26.06 11.19 -8.56
C GLN A 170 25.31 12.47 -8.97
N SER A 171 24.68 12.50 -10.15
CA SER A 171 23.89 13.66 -10.61
C SER A 171 22.64 13.95 -9.77
N CYS A 172 22.06 12.95 -9.10
CA CYS A 172 20.95 13.15 -8.17
C CYS A 172 21.41 13.68 -6.80
N PHE A 173 22.70 13.54 -6.47
CA PHE A 173 23.30 13.96 -5.22
C PHE A 173 24.07 15.29 -5.28
N LEU A 174 24.42 15.74 -6.48
CA LEU A 174 24.84 17.13 -6.74
C LEU A 174 23.65 18.10 -6.63
#